data_AF-A0A8H8MA98-F1
#
_entry.id   AF-A0A8H8MA98-F1
#
_cell.length_a   1.000
_cell.length_b   1.000
_cell.length_c   1.000
_cell.angle_alpha   90.00
_cell.angle_beta   90.00
_cell.angle_gamma   90.00
#
_symmetry.space_group_name_H-M   'P 1'
#
loop_
_entity.id
_entity.type
_entity.pdbx_description
1 polymer ?
#
loop_
_entity_poly.entity_id
_entity_poly.type
_entity_poly.pdbx_seq_one_letter_code
_entity_poly.pdbx_strand_id
1 'polypeptide(L)'
;MRHAPDIPPDITVQRPSADQITSFLKRRVDRVAAAQEPSPDSTGPTFPAVHRQHLRLGLSVDELGPDTDEGAKSIRAGARIKIACEIIGTWVEESLMAEVLKTYDITAYSEYAEARAAQARAELALATAKAEAQEFKKGPKGEGSGTKRKAGGQGTRGVDKLKKANTKGMASLTTFFVKKQ
;
A
#
# COMPACT_ATOMS: atom_id res chain seq x y z
N MET A 1 -14.89 43.21 -28.64
CA MET A 1 -15.42 43.46 -27.27
C MET A 1 -16.44 42.37 -26.97
N ARG A 2 -16.20 41.49 -26.00
CA ARG A 2 -17.16 40.42 -25.65
C ARG A 2 -18.19 41.03 -24.68
N HIS A 3 -19.44 41.11 -25.11
CA HIS A 3 -20.56 41.52 -24.25
C HIS A 3 -20.69 40.52 -23.10
N ALA A 4 -20.70 41.03 -21.86
CA ALA A 4 -21.11 40.22 -20.72
C ALA A 4 -22.64 39.99 -20.84
N PRO A 5 -23.13 38.75 -20.70
CA PRO A 5 -24.55 38.48 -20.72
C PRO A 5 -25.23 39.15 -19.51
N ASP A 6 -26.41 39.75 -19.74
CA ASP A 6 -27.27 40.30 -18.68
C ASP A 6 -27.69 39.17 -17.73
N ILE A 7 -27.17 39.21 -16.50
CA ILE A 7 -27.48 38.24 -15.44
C ILE A 7 -28.68 38.81 -14.65
N PRO A 8 -29.80 38.07 -14.52
CA PRO A 8 -30.92 38.46 -13.68
C PRO A 8 -30.49 38.71 -12.22
N PRO A 9 -31.05 39.71 -11.52
CA PRO A 9 -30.62 40.10 -10.17
C PRO A 9 -30.85 39.02 -9.09
N ASP A 10 -31.62 37.97 -9.41
CA ASP A 10 -31.94 36.86 -8.51
C ASP A 10 -30.98 35.66 -8.66
N ILE A 11 -29.98 35.75 -9.56
CA ILE A 11 -28.99 34.68 -9.78
C ILE A 11 -27.67 35.05 -9.11
N THR A 12 -27.35 34.37 -8.01
CA THR A 12 -26.01 34.46 -7.40
C THR A 12 -25.02 33.63 -8.20
N VAL A 13 -24.17 34.28 -9.00
CA VAL A 13 -23.08 33.62 -9.72
C VAL A 13 -21.93 33.37 -8.75
N GLN A 14 -21.77 32.12 -8.31
CA GLN A 14 -20.60 31.73 -7.53
C GLN A 14 -19.42 31.43 -8.44
N ARG A 15 -18.26 32.01 -8.12
CA ARG A 15 -17.01 31.73 -8.82
C ARG A 15 -16.06 30.97 -7.89
N PRO A 16 -15.43 29.89 -8.36
CA PRO A 16 -14.41 29.21 -7.59
C PRO A 16 -13.21 30.13 -7.36
N SER A 17 -12.80 30.27 -6.10
CA SER A 17 -11.58 30.96 -5.72
C SER A 17 -10.50 29.91 -5.40
N ALA A 18 -9.37 29.97 -6.11
CA ALA A 18 -8.26 29.04 -5.90
C ALA A 18 -7.71 29.11 -4.47
N ASP A 19 -7.66 30.30 -3.87
CA ASP A 19 -7.18 30.51 -2.49
C ASP A 19 -8.10 29.87 -1.45
N GLN A 20 -9.41 29.95 -1.67
CA GLN A 20 -10.39 29.30 -0.79
C GLN A 20 -10.34 27.78 -0.93
N ILE A 21 -10.13 27.27 -2.14
CA ILE A 21 -9.98 25.83 -2.39
C ILE A 21 -8.72 25.31 -1.70
N THR A 22 -7.57 25.97 -1.89
CA THR A 22 -6.30 25.53 -1.27
C THR A 22 -6.35 25.61 0.25
N SER A 23 -6.92 26.68 0.84
CA SER A 23 -7.08 26.78 2.30
C SER A 23 -8.04 25.73 2.87
N PHE A 24 -9.12 25.40 2.15
CA PHE A 24 -10.01 24.31 2.53
C PHE A 24 -9.30 22.95 2.49
N LEU A 25 -8.53 22.69 1.43
CA LEU A 25 -7.75 21.46 1.28
C LEU A 25 -6.71 21.31 2.39
N LYS A 26 -5.96 22.37 2.71
CA LYS A 26 -5.03 22.40 3.85
C LYS A 26 -5.71 22.02 5.16
N ARG A 27 -6.82 22.68 5.48
CA ARG A 27 -7.61 22.37 6.69
C ARG A 27 -8.08 20.92 6.71
N ARG A 28 -8.36 20.32 5.56
CA ARG A 28 -8.76 18.91 5.46
C ARG A 28 -7.57 17.98 5.65
N VAL A 29 -6.41 18.28 5.05
CA VAL A 29 -5.15 17.55 5.24
C VAL A 29 -4.79 17.53 6.73
N ASP A 30 -4.79 18.69 7.38
CA ASP A 30 -4.44 18.82 8.80
C ASP A 30 -5.38 17.98 9.68
N ARG A 31 -6.69 17.99 9.38
CA ARG A 31 -7.67 17.17 10.11
C ARG A 31 -7.41 15.67 9.95
N VAL A 32 -7.08 15.24 8.73
CA VAL A 32 -6.80 13.81 8.45
C VAL A 32 -5.47 13.41 9.10
N ALA A 33 -4.45 14.26 9.06
CA ALA A 33 -3.17 14.02 9.71
C ALA A 33 -3.30 13.94 11.24
N ALA A 34 -4.06 14.85 11.86
CA ALA A 34 -4.34 14.82 13.30
C ALA A 34 -5.12 13.56 13.71
N ALA A 35 -6.05 13.09 12.87
CA ALA A 35 -6.79 11.85 13.12
C ALA A 35 -5.91 10.59 13.02
N GLN A 36 -4.70 10.68 12.45
CA GLN A 36 -3.75 9.57 12.38
C GLN A 36 -2.84 9.47 13.62
N GLU A 37 -2.86 10.47 14.50
CA GLU A 37 -2.07 10.41 15.72
C GLU A 37 -2.63 9.32 16.67
N PRO A 38 -1.76 8.46 17.23
CA PRO A 38 -2.20 7.48 18.21
C PRO A 38 -2.67 8.22 19.46
N SER A 39 -3.94 8.04 19.82
CA SER A 39 -4.45 8.50 21.12
C SER A 39 -3.80 7.68 22.23
N PRO A 40 -3.24 8.31 23.28
CA PRO A 40 -2.56 7.60 24.37
C PRO A 40 -3.49 6.64 25.14
N ASP A 41 -4.81 6.86 25.07
CA ASP A 41 -5.80 6.10 25.84
C ASP A 41 -6.50 4.99 25.02
N SER A 42 -6.22 4.86 23.72
CA SER A 42 -6.95 3.91 22.89
C SER A 42 -6.29 2.53 22.86
N THR A 43 -6.76 1.63 23.71
CA THR A 43 -6.45 0.19 23.68
C THR A 43 -7.25 -0.58 22.62
N GLY A 44 -7.94 0.12 21.71
CA GLY A 44 -8.78 -0.46 20.66
C GLY A 44 -8.58 0.24 19.31
N PRO A 45 -9.09 -0.34 18.20
CA PRO A 45 -8.95 0.24 16.86
C PRO A 45 -9.71 1.56 16.76
N THR A 46 -9.00 2.68 16.97
CA THR A 46 -9.50 4.06 16.86
C THR A 46 -9.77 4.43 15.42
N PHE A 47 -11.07 4.54 15.05
CA PHE A 47 -11.56 4.63 13.67
C PHE A 47 -11.02 3.46 12.80
N PRO A 48 -11.48 3.21 11.56
CA PRO A 48 -10.68 2.41 10.66
C PRO A 48 -9.42 3.23 10.39
N ALA A 49 -8.41 3.08 11.25
CA ALA A 49 -7.05 3.51 11.00
C ALA A 49 -6.77 3.09 9.57
N VAL A 50 -6.75 4.09 8.69
CA VAL A 50 -6.87 3.89 7.25
C VAL A 50 -5.92 2.77 6.87
N HIS A 51 -6.49 1.67 6.40
CA HIS A 51 -5.88 0.34 6.34
C HIS A 51 -4.77 0.24 5.28
N ARG A 52 -4.03 1.33 5.04
CA ARG A 52 -2.82 1.36 4.23
C ARG A 52 -1.65 0.97 5.13
N GLN A 53 -1.64 -0.29 5.56
CA GLN A 53 -0.51 -0.88 6.29
C GLN A 53 0.81 -0.66 5.52
N HIS A 54 0.76 -0.67 4.19
CA HIS A 54 1.90 -0.41 3.29
C HIS A 54 2.46 1.02 3.36
N LEU A 55 1.69 2.00 3.82
CA LEU A 55 2.19 3.37 4.06
C LEU A 55 2.67 3.58 5.50
N ARG A 56 2.33 2.65 6.42
CA ARG A 56 2.84 2.63 7.80
C ARG A 56 4.17 1.88 7.94
N LEU A 57 4.52 1.04 6.97
CA LEU A 57 5.83 0.40 6.87
C LEU A 57 6.91 1.48 6.70
N GLY A 58 7.78 1.64 7.69
CA GLY A 58 8.85 2.62 7.77
C GLY A 58 8.66 3.71 8.84
N LEU A 59 7.54 3.73 9.58
CA LEU A 59 7.18 4.86 10.46
C LEU A 59 6.81 4.46 11.88
N SER A 60 6.89 3.17 12.20
CA SER A 60 6.58 2.63 13.52
C SER A 60 7.60 3.08 14.57
N VAL A 61 7.25 2.87 15.83
CA VAL A 61 8.20 3.03 16.96
C VAL A 61 9.36 2.05 16.81
N ASP A 62 9.11 0.85 16.29
CA ASP A 62 10.13 -0.19 16.12
C ASP A 62 11.18 0.16 15.07
N GLU A 63 10.81 0.86 13.99
CA GLU A 63 11.74 1.20 12.90
C GLU A 63 12.41 2.56 13.06
N LEU A 64 11.72 3.53 13.66
CA LEU A 64 12.19 4.91 13.75
C LEU A 64 12.63 5.32 15.17
N GLY A 65 12.39 4.48 16.18
CA GLY A 65 12.73 4.75 17.58
C GLY A 65 11.58 5.37 18.39
N PRO A 66 11.77 5.60 19.69
CA PRO A 66 10.74 6.17 20.56
C PRO A 66 10.26 7.56 20.09
N ASP A 67 9.04 7.94 20.47
CA ASP A 67 8.49 9.29 20.24
C ASP A 67 9.22 10.40 21.03
N THR A 68 10.39 10.14 21.60
CA THR A 68 11.19 11.14 22.31
C THR A 68 12.12 11.91 21.38
N ASP A 69 12.49 11.34 20.24
CA ASP A 69 13.48 11.91 19.35
C ASP A 69 12.83 12.89 18.36
N GLU A 70 13.28 14.14 18.34
CA GLU A 70 12.72 15.19 17.47
C GLU A 70 12.83 14.86 15.97
N GLY A 71 13.90 14.15 15.57
CA GLY A 71 14.05 13.66 14.20
C GLY A 71 13.02 12.59 13.83
N ALA A 72 12.70 11.68 14.75
CA ALA A 72 11.67 10.66 14.51
C ALA A 72 10.27 11.28 14.45
N LYS A 73 10.00 12.28 15.29
CA LYS A 73 8.74 13.04 15.28
C LYS A 73 8.53 13.78 13.95
N SER A 74 9.55 14.48 13.44
CA SER A 74 9.44 15.26 12.21
C SER A 74 9.20 14.36 10.99
N ILE A 75 9.90 13.22 10.90
CA ILE A 75 9.69 12.22 9.85
C ILE A 75 8.26 11.64 9.93
N ARG A 76 7.77 11.30 11.13
CA ARG A 76 6.38 10.81 11.32
C ARG A 76 5.34 11.87 10.93
N ALA A 77 5.55 13.12 11.33
CA ALA A 77 4.64 14.22 10.98
C ALA A 77 4.59 14.43 9.47
N GLY A 78 5.75 14.51 8.80
CA GLY A 78 5.83 14.62 7.33
C GLY A 78 5.16 13.44 6.62
N ALA A 79 5.32 12.24 7.14
CA ALA A 79 4.67 11.06 6.59
C ALA A 79 3.14 11.10 6.72
N ARG A 80 2.61 11.49 7.89
CA ARG A 80 1.17 11.64 8.12
C ARG A 80 0.55 12.65 7.15
N ILE A 81 1.25 13.77 6.92
CA ILE A 81 0.85 14.78 5.93
C ILE A 81 0.81 14.19 4.52
N LYS A 82 1.86 13.47 4.10
CA LYS A 82 1.88 12.83 2.78
C LYS A 82 0.74 11.82 2.61
N ILE A 83 0.51 10.97 3.62
CA ILE A 83 -0.60 10.00 3.60
C ILE A 83 -1.95 10.72 3.54
N ALA A 84 -2.13 11.79 4.31
CA ALA A 84 -3.34 12.61 4.27
C ALA A 84 -3.57 13.21 2.88
N CYS A 85 -2.51 13.71 2.24
CA CYS A 85 -2.56 14.20 0.86
C CYS A 85 -2.92 13.09 -0.14
N GLU A 86 -2.37 11.88 -0.02
CA GLU A 86 -2.73 10.75 -0.89
C GLU A 86 -4.19 10.30 -0.69
N ILE A 87 -4.71 10.35 0.53
CA ILE A 87 -6.11 10.03 0.82
C ILE A 87 -7.03 11.06 0.17
N ILE A 88 -6.73 12.35 0.35
CA ILE A 88 -7.55 13.44 -0.20
C ILE A 88 -7.43 13.48 -1.73
N GLY A 89 -6.25 13.21 -2.29
CA GLY A 89 -5.98 13.14 -3.71
C GLY A 89 -6.74 12.04 -4.46
N THR A 90 -7.40 11.10 -3.77
CA THR A 90 -8.36 10.19 -4.43
C THR A 90 -9.64 10.89 -4.91
N TRP A 91 -9.92 12.09 -4.40
CA TRP A 91 -11.14 12.87 -4.68
C TRP A 91 -10.85 14.24 -5.30
N VAL A 92 -9.58 14.61 -5.43
CA VAL A 92 -9.12 15.93 -5.88
C VAL A 92 -8.14 15.75 -7.02
N GLU A 93 -8.11 16.70 -7.95
CA GLU A 93 -7.16 16.68 -9.07
C GLU A 93 -5.71 16.65 -8.57
N GLU A 94 -4.87 15.87 -9.26
CA GLU A 94 -3.46 15.68 -8.90
C GLU A 94 -2.67 16.99 -8.95
N SER A 95 -2.98 17.89 -9.90
CA SER A 95 -2.33 19.20 -10.04
C SER A 95 -2.51 20.07 -8.79
N LEU A 96 -3.75 20.19 -8.30
CA LEU A 96 -4.10 20.94 -7.08
C LEU A 96 -3.47 20.32 -5.83
N MET A 97 -3.45 18.98 -5.74
CA MET A 97 -2.81 18.32 -4.61
C MET A 97 -1.28 18.47 -4.62
N ALA A 98 -0.65 18.50 -5.80
CA ALA A 98 0.78 18.78 -5.92
C ALA A 98 1.12 20.21 -5.46
N GLU A 99 0.27 21.19 -5.74
CA GLU A 99 0.42 22.55 -5.21
C GLU A 99 0.28 22.60 -3.69
N VAL A 100 -0.72 21.90 -3.13
CA VAL A 100 -0.91 21.81 -1.68
C VAL A 100 0.29 21.13 -1.01
N LEU A 101 0.81 20.04 -1.58
CA LEU A 101 1.97 19.34 -1.03
C LEU A 101 3.22 20.23 -0.95
N LYS A 102 3.45 21.09 -1.96
CA LYS A 102 4.57 22.07 -1.95
C LYS A 102 4.49 23.10 -0.83
N THR A 103 3.32 23.29 -0.24
CA THR A 103 3.15 24.23 0.89
C THR A 103 3.57 23.65 2.24
N TYR A 104 3.79 22.34 2.31
CA TYR A 104 4.22 21.65 3.53
C TYR A 104 5.72 21.36 3.47
N ASP A 105 6.41 21.50 4.59
CA ASP A 105 7.79 21.03 4.75
C ASP A 105 7.79 19.53 5.05
N ILE A 106 8.16 18.73 4.05
CA ILE A 106 8.23 17.27 4.12
C ILE A 106 9.67 16.79 3.87
N THR A 107 10.66 17.68 3.95
CA THR A 107 12.06 17.43 3.59
C THR A 107 12.67 16.24 4.35
N ALA A 108 12.54 16.24 5.67
CA ALA A 108 13.02 15.15 6.54
C ALA A 108 12.43 13.78 6.18
N TYR A 109 11.14 13.75 5.82
CA TYR A 109 10.50 12.51 5.39
C TYR A 109 10.94 12.08 3.98
N SER A 110 11.12 13.01 3.04
CA SER A 110 11.59 12.66 1.69
C SER A 110 12.98 12.04 1.71
N GLU A 111 13.90 12.59 2.50
CA GLU A 111 15.25 12.03 2.66
C GLU A 111 15.20 10.62 3.26
N TYR A 112 14.41 10.42 4.30
CA TYR A 112 14.20 9.11 4.91
C TYR A 112 13.59 8.10 3.93
N ALA A 113 12.58 8.51 3.16
CA ALA A 113 11.91 7.66 2.19
C ALA A 113 12.84 7.22 1.06
N GLU A 114 13.71 8.12 0.57
CA GLU A 114 14.72 7.80 -0.43
C GLU A 114 15.77 6.83 0.11
N ALA A 115 16.26 7.07 1.33
CA ALA A 115 17.19 6.17 2.00
C ALA A 115 16.60 4.76 2.18
N ARG A 116 15.33 4.68 2.62
CA ARG A 116 14.64 3.40 2.80
C ARG A 116 14.37 2.70 1.47
N ALA A 117 14.00 3.45 0.43
CA ALA A 117 13.82 2.89 -0.92
C ALA A 117 15.12 2.33 -1.48
N ALA A 118 16.26 3.00 -1.25
CA ALA A 118 17.57 2.51 -1.64
C ALA A 118 17.92 1.20 -0.89
N GLN A 119 17.67 1.15 0.42
CA GLN A 119 17.86 -0.07 1.21
C GLN A 119 16.98 -1.22 0.71
N ALA A 120 15.68 -0.98 0.46
CA ALA A 120 14.77 -2.00 -0.05
C ALA A 120 15.20 -2.55 -1.42
N ARG A 121 15.71 -1.68 -2.31
CA ARG A 121 16.28 -2.10 -3.60
C ARG A 121 17.52 -2.97 -3.41
N ALA A 122 18.40 -2.63 -2.48
CA ALA A 122 19.59 -3.43 -2.17
C ALA A 122 19.21 -4.80 -1.56
N GLU A 123 18.26 -4.83 -0.63
CA GLU A 123 17.74 -6.08 -0.05
C GLU A 123 17.11 -6.99 -1.10
N LEU A 124 16.33 -6.42 -2.03
CA LEU A 124 15.72 -7.17 -3.12
C LEU A 124 16.78 -7.71 -4.09
N ALA A 125 17.80 -6.92 -4.42
CA ALA A 125 18.92 -7.38 -5.24
C ALA A 125 19.73 -8.51 -4.58
N LEU A 126 19.91 -8.46 -3.26
CA LEU A 126 20.54 -9.54 -2.51
C LEU A 126 19.65 -10.80 -2.45
N ALA A 127 18.33 -10.63 -2.32
CA ALA A 127 17.38 -11.74 -2.33
C ALA A 127 17.32 -12.42 -3.69
N THR A 128 17.31 -11.67 -4.79
CA THR A 128 17.36 -12.21 -6.16
C THR A 128 18.69 -12.92 -6.41
N ALA A 129 19.83 -12.33 -6.02
CA ALA A 129 21.14 -12.97 -6.16
C ALA A 129 21.24 -14.28 -5.33
N LYS A 130 20.64 -14.32 -4.13
CA LYS A 130 20.56 -15.54 -3.31
C LYS A 130 19.64 -16.60 -3.94
N ALA A 131 18.53 -16.20 -4.54
CA ALA A 131 17.61 -17.10 -5.24
C ALA A 131 18.27 -17.70 -6.50
N GLU A 132 18.95 -16.88 -7.30
CA GLU A 132 19.70 -17.31 -8.49
C GLU A 132 20.87 -18.24 -8.12
N ALA A 133 21.60 -17.96 -7.04
CA ALA A 133 22.66 -18.83 -6.53
C ALA A 133 22.13 -20.18 -6.00
N GLN A 134 20.89 -20.23 -5.49
CA GLN A 134 20.24 -21.49 -5.10
C GLN A 134 19.76 -22.29 -6.31
N GLU A 135 19.32 -21.65 -7.40
CA GLU A 135 19.05 -22.36 -8.66
C GLU A 135 20.33 -22.93 -9.28
N PHE A 136 21.45 -22.21 -9.24
CA PHE A 136 22.73 -22.69 -9.76
C PHE A 136 23.36 -23.84 -8.96
N LYS A 137 23.09 -23.93 -7.65
CA LYS A 137 23.50 -25.07 -6.81
C LYS A 137 22.66 -26.34 -7.07
N LYS A 138 21.63 -26.25 -7.91
CA LYS A 138 20.90 -27.39 -8.45
C LYS A 138 21.43 -27.81 -9.83
N GLY A 139 22.75 -27.75 -10.00
CA GLY A 139 23.45 -28.36 -11.13
C GLY A 139 23.34 -29.90 -11.14
N PRO A 140 23.46 -30.54 -12.32
CA PRO A 140 23.07 -31.91 -12.58
C PRO A 140 23.99 -32.89 -11.84
N LYS A 141 23.40 -33.79 -11.04
CA LYS A 141 24.11 -34.99 -10.59
C LYS A 141 24.25 -35.94 -11.78
N GLY A 142 25.49 -36.30 -12.09
CA GLY A 142 25.92 -36.93 -13.33
C GLY A 142 25.42 -38.36 -13.59
N GLU A 143 25.54 -38.68 -14.88
CA GLU A 143 25.87 -39.96 -15.52
C GLU A 143 25.21 -41.26 -15.05
N GLY A 144 24.37 -41.80 -15.94
CA GLY A 144 23.92 -43.19 -15.92
C GLY A 144 23.02 -43.47 -17.13
N SER A 145 23.62 -44.08 -18.17
CA SER A 145 23.07 -44.81 -19.32
C SER A 145 21.67 -44.45 -19.86
N GLY A 146 21.61 -44.27 -21.18
CA GLY A 146 20.42 -43.88 -21.92
C GLY A 146 19.15 -44.69 -21.64
N THR A 147 18.03 -43.98 -21.61
CA THR A 147 16.73 -44.36 -22.20
C THR A 147 15.86 -43.11 -22.11
N LYS A 148 15.44 -42.56 -23.25
CA LYS A 148 14.39 -41.54 -23.34
C LYS A 148 13.14 -42.06 -22.60
N ARG A 149 12.83 -41.55 -21.41
CA ARG A 149 11.53 -41.78 -20.75
C ARG A 149 10.82 -40.47 -20.49
N LYS A 150 9.76 -40.29 -21.30
CA LYS A 150 8.60 -39.41 -21.17
C LYS A 150 8.27 -39.13 -19.69
N ALA A 151 8.70 -37.97 -19.18
CA ALA A 151 8.34 -37.53 -17.84
C ALA A 151 6.95 -36.87 -17.90
N GLY A 152 5.94 -37.63 -17.49
CA GLY A 152 4.60 -37.13 -17.23
C GLY A 152 4.62 -35.99 -16.21
N GLY A 153 3.69 -35.05 -16.40
CA GLY A 153 3.61 -33.78 -15.69
C GLY A 153 3.90 -33.88 -14.19
N GLN A 154 5.01 -33.28 -13.78
CA GLN A 154 5.38 -33.14 -12.39
C GLN A 154 4.49 -32.07 -11.77
N GLY A 155 3.39 -32.50 -11.13
CA GLY A 155 2.52 -31.65 -10.35
C GLY A 155 3.33 -30.89 -9.29
N THR A 156 3.04 -29.60 -9.12
CA THR A 156 3.68 -28.78 -8.10
C THR A 156 3.37 -29.36 -6.71
N ARG A 157 4.38 -29.40 -5.83
CA ARG A 157 4.30 -30.03 -4.48
C ARG A 157 3.13 -29.54 -3.61
N GLY A 158 2.57 -28.36 -3.92
CA GLY A 158 1.34 -27.87 -3.28
C GLY A 158 0.10 -28.70 -3.62
N VAL A 159 0.00 -29.18 -4.87
CA VAL A 159 -1.10 -30.02 -5.35
C VAL A 159 -1.03 -31.42 -4.72
N ASP A 160 0.16 -31.98 -4.53
CA ASP A 160 0.31 -33.30 -3.90
C ASP A 160 0.04 -33.26 -2.38
N LYS A 161 0.25 -32.12 -1.73
CA LYS A 161 -0.25 -31.89 -0.36
C LYS A 161 -1.77 -31.73 -0.32
N LEU A 162 -2.38 -31.07 -1.32
CA LEU A 162 -3.83 -30.94 -1.44
C LEU A 162 -4.53 -32.28 -1.73
N LYS A 163 -3.89 -33.16 -2.51
CA LYS A 163 -4.36 -34.54 -2.80
C LYS A 163 -4.30 -35.47 -1.58
N LYS A 164 -3.61 -35.06 -0.52
CA LYS A 164 -3.46 -35.82 0.73
C LYS A 164 -4.44 -35.37 1.82
N ALA A 165 -5.52 -34.71 1.44
CA ALA A 165 -6.71 -34.62 2.28
C ALA A 165 -7.34 -36.02 2.40
N ASN A 166 -7.54 -36.50 3.63
CA ASN A 166 -8.11 -37.81 3.88
C ASN A 166 -9.61 -37.81 3.54
N THR A 167 -9.96 -38.27 2.34
CA THR A 167 -11.35 -38.34 1.86
C THR A 167 -12.13 -39.56 2.38
N LYS A 168 -11.53 -40.40 3.23
CA LYS A 168 -12.24 -41.49 3.92
C LYS A 168 -13.22 -40.88 4.93
N GLY A 169 -14.49 -40.80 4.53
CA GLY A 169 -15.60 -40.34 5.38
C GLY A 169 -16.35 -39.11 4.85
N MET A 170 -15.90 -38.50 3.76
CA MET A 170 -16.67 -37.44 3.09
C MET A 170 -17.72 -38.08 2.18
N ALA A 171 -18.99 -37.68 2.31
CA ALA A 171 -20.04 -38.06 1.38
C ALA A 171 -19.66 -37.58 -0.03
N SER A 172 -19.66 -38.49 -1.02
CA SER A 172 -19.34 -38.09 -2.39
C SER A 172 -20.44 -37.17 -2.92
N LEU A 173 -20.06 -36.07 -3.57
CA LEU A 173 -21.00 -35.09 -4.13
C LEU A 173 -22.07 -35.70 -5.05
N THR A 174 -21.84 -36.91 -5.57
CA THR A 174 -22.79 -37.71 -6.35
C THR A 174 -24.06 -38.10 -5.59
N THR A 175 -24.09 -38.14 -4.26
CA THR A 175 -25.33 -38.39 -3.50
C THR A 175 -26.29 -37.20 -3.50
N PHE A 176 -25.83 -36.00 -3.85
CA PHE A 176 -26.68 -34.80 -3.92
C PHE A 176 -27.38 -34.62 -5.28
N PHE A 177 -26.96 -35.37 -6.31
CA PHE A 177 -27.49 -35.27 -7.67
C PHE A 177 -28.32 -36.49 -8.10
N VAL A 178 -28.68 -37.37 -7.17
CA VAL A 178 -29.63 -38.46 -7.47
C VAL A 178 -30.99 -37.82 -7.76
N LYS A 179 -31.46 -37.98 -9.01
CA LYS A 179 -32.76 -37.53 -9.46
C LYS A 179 -33.84 -38.24 -8.63
N LYS A 180 -34.58 -37.46 -7.85
CA LYS A 180 -35.68 -37.94 -6.98
C LYS A 180 -36.68 -38.72 -7.84
N GLN A 181 -36.84 -40.02 -7.56
CA GLN A 181 -38.05 -40.77 -7.94
C GLN A 181 -39.15 -40.43 -6.93
#